data_AF-A0AAE1P7S8-F1
#
_entry.id   AF-A0AAE1P7S8-F1
#
_cell.length_a   1.000
_cell.length_b   1.000
_cell.length_c   1.000
_cell.angle_alpha   90.00
_cell.angle_beta   90.00
_cell.angle_gamma   90.00
#
_symmetry.space_group_name_H-M   'P 1'
#
loop_
_entity.id
_entity.type
_entity.pdbx_description
1 polymer ?
#
loop_
_entity_poly.entity_id
_entity_poly.type
_entity_poly.pdbx_seq_one_letter_code
_entity_poly.pdbx_strand_id
1 'polypeptide(L)'
;MVAFNANKAQKKSSKILDVLSVLVWSVASVVLVHVIAVLYGAYFIQNFDETLTLSILVSSLAFIRPIIAYGPNTLTNLLQRLQWEEECEGRCVCVLFGTLLAAAPIPLDWDTPWQVWPMSCCIGALLSEVGASVYFIVRELRGTKTTTTTSSTKYK
;
A
#
# COMPACT_ATOMS: atom_id res chain seq x y z
N MET A 1 35.25 26.96 11.11
CA MET A 1 34.46 25.90 11.78
C MET A 1 32.94 26.07 11.70
N VAL A 2 32.39 27.21 11.24
CA VAL A 2 30.93 27.46 11.21
C VAL A 2 30.19 26.74 10.05
N ALA A 3 30.84 26.52 8.90
CA ALA A 3 30.18 25.99 7.70
C ALA A 3 29.79 24.49 7.75
N PHE A 4 30.48 23.69 8.60
CA PHE A 4 30.19 22.25 8.73
C PHE A 4 28.86 22.00 9.48
N ASN A 5 28.51 22.89 10.41
CA ASN A 5 27.30 22.75 11.23
C ASN A 5 26.04 23.19 10.44
N ALA A 6 26.17 24.19 9.57
CA ALA A 6 25.09 24.64 8.69
C ALA A 6 24.65 23.55 7.68
N ASN A 7 25.61 22.82 7.09
CA ASN A 7 25.30 21.69 6.21
C ASN A 7 24.61 20.53 6.96
N LYS A 8 25.01 20.26 8.20
CA LYS A 8 24.38 19.21 9.02
C LYS A 8 22.97 19.60 9.46
N ALA A 9 22.74 20.87 9.79
CA ALA A 9 21.43 21.41 10.14
C ALA A 9 20.49 21.49 8.92
N GLN A 10 20.98 21.95 7.76
CA GLN A 10 20.22 21.97 6.51
C GLN A 10 19.84 20.56 6.05
N LYS A 11 20.78 19.60 6.13
CA LYS A 11 20.54 18.18 5.82
C LYS A 11 19.62 17.48 6.83
N LYS A 12 19.57 17.94 8.08
CA LYS A 12 18.61 17.46 9.08
C LYS A 12 17.22 18.02 8.84
N SER A 13 17.12 19.29 8.46
CA SER A 13 15.86 19.96 8.10
C SER A 13 15.20 19.31 6.87
N SER A 14 15.96 18.97 5.83
CA SER A 14 15.41 18.27 4.65
C SER A 14 14.84 16.90 5.00
N LYS A 15 15.54 16.11 5.84
CA LYS A 15 15.02 14.81 6.30
C LYS A 15 13.75 14.91 7.13
N ILE A 16 13.64 15.95 7.96
CA ILE A 16 12.42 16.20 8.76
C ILE A 16 11.26 16.58 7.84
N LEU A 17 11.51 17.40 6.81
CA LEU A 17 10.50 17.76 5.81
C LEU A 17 10.06 16.53 5.01
N ASP A 18 10.98 15.62 4.66
CA ASP A 18 10.66 14.37 3.98
C ASP A 18 9.75 13.48 4.86
N VAL A 19 10.12 13.28 6.12
CA VAL A 19 9.29 12.49 7.07
C VAL A 19 7.92 13.13 7.29
N LEU A 20 7.86 14.45 7.41
CA LEU A 20 6.60 15.18 7.54
C LEU A 20 5.74 15.03 6.28
N SER A 21 6.35 15.07 5.10
CA SER A 21 5.64 14.83 3.84
C SER A 21 5.05 13.42 3.77
N VAL A 22 5.80 12.40 4.19
CA VAL A 22 5.33 11.00 4.26
C VAL A 22 4.15 10.86 5.22
N LEU A 23 4.22 11.51 6.38
CA LEU A 23 3.12 11.55 7.35
C LEU A 23 1.87 12.20 6.77
N VAL A 24 2.00 13.35 6.11
CA VAL A 24 0.87 14.05 5.47
C VAL A 24 0.23 13.17 4.39
N TRP A 25 1.05 12.54 3.54
CA TRP A 25 0.55 11.64 2.49
C TRP A 25 -0.14 10.38 3.05
N SER A 26 0.39 9.82 4.15
CA SER A 26 -0.20 8.67 4.83
C SER A 26 -1.56 9.01 5.48
N VAL A 27 -1.67 10.19 6.09
CA VAL A 27 -2.96 10.67 6.63
C VAL A 27 -3.95 10.93 5.49
N ALA A 28 -3.50 11.54 4.39
CA ALA A 28 -4.34 11.78 3.22
C ALA A 28 -4.89 10.48 2.61
N SER A 29 -4.08 9.40 2.55
CA SER A 29 -4.55 8.11 2.06
C SER A 29 -5.57 7.44 3.00
N VAL A 30 -5.43 7.59 4.33
CA VAL A 30 -6.45 7.12 5.28
C VAL A 30 -7.79 7.82 5.03
N VAL A 31 -7.78 9.15 4.86
CA VAL A 31 -9.00 9.91 4.58
C VAL A 31 -9.64 9.47 3.26
N LEU A 32 -8.83 9.25 2.22
CA LEU A 32 -9.32 8.79 0.93
C LEU A 32 -10.00 7.42 1.04
N VAL A 33 -9.38 6.46 1.72
CA VAL A 33 -9.97 5.12 1.94
C VAL A 33 -11.25 5.21 2.77
N HIS A 34 -11.28 6.08 3.79
CA HIS A 34 -12.47 6.31 4.60
C HIS A 34 -13.64 6.85 3.76
N VAL A 35 -13.38 7.80 2.86
CA VAL A 35 -14.40 8.33 1.95
C VAL A 35 -14.91 7.23 1.01
N ILE A 36 -14.03 6.40 0.44
CA ILE A 36 -14.45 5.27 -0.41
C ILE A 36 -15.30 4.28 0.37
N ALA A 37 -14.91 3.95 1.60
CA ALA A 37 -15.67 3.06 2.49
C ALA A 37 -17.08 3.60 2.77
N VAL A 38 -17.19 4.90 3.07
CA VAL A 38 -18.48 5.59 3.24
C VAL A 38 -19.33 5.52 1.97
N LEU A 39 -18.75 5.75 0.79
CA LEU A 39 -19.47 5.67 -0.48
C LEU A 39 -19.99 4.25 -0.78
N TYR A 40 -19.31 3.22 -0.25
CA TYR A 40 -19.75 1.83 -0.32
C TYR A 40 -20.88 1.47 0.68
N GLY A 41 -21.30 2.42 1.52
CA GLY A 41 -22.40 2.24 2.46
C GLY A 41 -21.96 2.00 3.91
N ALA A 42 -20.68 2.23 4.25
CA ALA A 42 -20.23 2.16 5.64
C ALA A 42 -20.90 3.24 6.51
N TYR A 43 -21.18 2.90 7.77
CA TYR A 43 -21.81 3.80 8.74
C TYR A 43 -20.93 5.03 9.00
N PHE A 44 -21.45 6.22 8.64
CA PHE A 44 -20.71 7.49 8.75
C PHE A 44 -20.42 7.91 10.20
N ILE A 45 -21.31 7.59 11.15
CA ILE A 45 -21.24 8.09 12.54
C ILE A 45 -21.44 7.00 13.59
N GLN A 46 -22.26 5.96 13.33
CA GLN A 46 -22.56 4.93 14.34
C GLN A 46 -21.37 3.99 14.64
N ASN A 47 -20.57 3.62 13.63
CA ASN A 47 -19.39 2.78 13.78
C ASN A 47 -18.13 3.46 13.18
N PHE A 48 -17.84 4.68 13.65
CA PHE A 48 -16.69 5.45 13.18
C PHE A 48 -15.36 4.72 13.45
N ASP A 49 -15.22 4.13 14.65
CA ASP A 49 -13.98 3.46 15.09
C ASP A 49 -13.63 2.25 14.20
N GLU A 50 -14.64 1.49 13.79
CA GLU A 50 -14.48 0.32 12.93
C GLU A 50 -14.00 0.70 11.54
N THR A 51 -14.66 1.68 10.91
CA THR A 51 -14.34 2.18 9.58
C THR A 51 -12.98 2.89 9.56
N LEU A 52 -12.64 3.60 10.64
CA LEU A 52 -11.34 4.23 10.81
C LEU A 52 -10.23 3.19 10.96
N THR A 53 -10.45 2.14 11.76
CA THR A 53 -9.49 1.04 11.93
C THR A 53 -9.22 0.32 10.61
N LEU A 54 -10.27 0.05 9.82
CA LEU A 54 -10.13 -0.50 8.47
C LEU A 54 -9.32 0.45 7.56
N SER A 55 -9.62 1.75 7.60
CA SER A 55 -8.93 2.73 6.76
C SER A 55 -7.45 2.84 7.11
N ILE A 56 -7.09 2.78 8.39
CA ILE A 56 -5.70 2.70 8.84
C ILE A 56 -5.04 1.41 8.35
N LEU A 57 -5.72 0.27 8.49
CA LEU A 57 -5.22 -1.03 8.04
C LEU A 57 -4.91 -0.97 6.54
N VAL A 58 -5.91 -0.69 5.69
CA VAL A 58 -5.74 -0.62 4.23
C VAL A 58 -4.70 0.43 3.83
N SER A 59 -4.70 1.60 4.48
CA SER A 59 -3.70 2.63 4.21
C SER A 59 -2.27 2.15 4.50
N SER A 60 -2.08 1.50 5.64
CA SER A 60 -0.77 0.96 6.05
C SER A 60 -0.29 -0.15 5.13
N LEU A 61 -1.19 -1.01 4.64
CA LEU A 61 -0.82 -2.08 3.72
C LEU A 61 -0.56 -1.57 2.30
N ALA A 62 -1.44 -0.72 1.76
CA ALA A 62 -1.41 -0.35 0.35
C ALA A 62 -0.48 0.84 0.02
N PHE A 63 -0.34 1.82 0.90
CA PHE A 63 0.30 3.10 0.57
C PHE A 63 1.66 3.32 1.23
N ILE A 64 2.01 2.60 2.30
CA ILE A 64 3.28 2.85 2.99
C ILE A 64 4.51 2.62 2.10
N ARG A 65 4.51 1.56 1.29
CA ARG A 65 5.64 1.23 0.40
C ARG A 65 5.75 2.22 -0.77
N PRO A 66 4.67 2.54 -1.52
CA PRO A 66 4.72 3.57 -2.56
C PRO A 66 5.12 4.95 -2.04
N ILE A 67 4.67 5.34 -0.84
CA ILE A 67 5.01 6.64 -0.25
C ILE A 67 6.51 6.71 0.07
N ILE A 68 7.10 5.63 0.61
CA ILE A 68 8.54 5.57 0.88
C ILE A 68 9.36 5.51 -0.41
N ALA A 69 8.90 4.78 -1.43
CA ALA A 69 9.63 4.59 -2.68
C ALA A 69 9.64 5.84 -3.57
N TYR A 70 8.52 6.55 -3.69
CA TYR A 70 8.33 7.64 -4.66
C TYR A 70 8.25 9.04 -4.03
N GLY A 71 8.09 9.16 -2.70
CA GLY A 71 8.10 10.43 -1.97
C GLY A 71 6.95 11.39 -2.38
N PRO A 72 7.20 12.70 -2.54
CA PRO A 72 6.13 13.67 -2.80
C PRO A 72 5.43 13.50 -4.17
N ASN A 73 6.05 12.77 -5.11
CA ASN A 73 5.48 12.49 -6.43
C ASN A 73 4.78 11.11 -6.48
N THR A 74 4.42 10.54 -5.33
CA THR A 74 3.79 9.20 -5.29
C THR A 74 2.53 9.12 -6.12
N LEU A 75 1.62 10.10 -6.06
CA LEU A 75 0.38 10.06 -6.85
C LEU A 75 0.63 10.08 -8.36
N THR A 76 1.51 10.98 -8.84
CA THR A 76 1.80 11.09 -10.27
C THR A 76 2.51 9.85 -10.78
N ASN A 77 3.46 9.31 -10.00
CA ASN A 77 4.19 8.11 -10.38
C ASN A 77 3.29 6.88 -10.37
N LEU A 78 2.45 6.69 -9.33
CA LEU A 78 1.51 5.59 -9.22
C LEU A 78 0.49 5.59 -10.38
N LEU A 79 0.01 6.77 -10.78
CA LEU A 79 -0.94 6.92 -11.88
C LEU A 79 -0.29 6.70 -13.25
N GLN A 80 0.92 7.22 -13.48
CA GLN A 80 1.62 7.06 -14.75
C GLN A 80 2.12 5.63 -14.96
N ARG A 81 2.45 4.95 -13.87
CA ARG A 81 3.05 3.61 -13.88
C ARG A 81 2.07 2.54 -13.41
N LEU A 82 0.76 2.75 -13.54
CA LEU A 82 -0.26 1.73 -13.20
C LEU A 82 -0.26 0.51 -14.15
N GLN A 83 0.93 0.04 -14.58
CA GLN A 83 1.18 -1.08 -15.47
C GLN A 83 1.44 -2.40 -14.73
N TRP A 84 1.32 -2.43 -13.38
CA TRP A 84 1.44 -3.63 -12.54
C TRP A 84 2.83 -4.31 -12.59
N GLU A 85 3.83 -3.66 -13.20
CA GLU A 85 5.17 -4.24 -13.36
C GLU A 85 5.99 -4.12 -12.08
N GLU A 86 5.85 -3.01 -11.36
CA GLU A 86 6.58 -2.74 -10.12
C GLU A 86 5.91 -3.35 -8.90
N GLU A 87 6.74 -3.82 -7.95
CA GLU A 87 6.26 -4.49 -6.75
C GLU A 87 5.35 -3.60 -5.89
N CYS A 88 5.67 -2.32 -5.79
CA CYS A 88 4.92 -1.37 -4.97
C CYS A 88 3.51 -1.11 -5.52
N GLU A 89 3.38 -0.92 -6.83
CA GLU A 89 2.11 -0.65 -7.51
C GLU A 89 1.23 -1.90 -7.54
N GLY A 90 1.82 -3.06 -7.89
CA GLY A 90 1.08 -4.31 -7.92
C GLY A 90 0.49 -4.68 -6.56
N ARG A 91 1.25 -4.50 -5.47
CA ARG A 91 0.74 -4.71 -4.10
C ARG A 91 -0.40 -3.76 -3.76
N CYS A 92 -0.24 -2.47 -4.03
CA CYS A 92 -1.27 -1.45 -3.77
C CYS A 92 -2.59 -1.82 -4.47
N VAL A 93 -2.51 -2.15 -5.74
CA VAL A 93 -3.67 -2.54 -6.56
C VAL A 93 -4.27 -3.85 -6.03
N CYS A 94 -3.47 -4.87 -5.72
CA CYS A 94 -3.97 -6.12 -5.14
C CYS A 94 -4.74 -5.90 -3.83
N VAL A 95 -4.23 -5.07 -2.92
CA VAL A 95 -4.89 -4.80 -1.64
C VAL A 95 -6.21 -4.05 -1.87
N LEU A 96 -6.20 -3.00 -2.70
CA LEU A 96 -7.42 -2.23 -3.00
C LEU A 96 -8.49 -3.10 -3.66
N PHE A 97 -8.13 -3.88 -4.68
CA PHE A 97 -9.06 -4.80 -5.32
C PHE A 97 -9.53 -5.91 -4.38
N GLY A 98 -8.64 -6.46 -3.54
CA GLY A 98 -8.98 -7.49 -2.56
C GLY A 98 -9.99 -6.99 -1.52
N THR A 99 -9.77 -5.79 -0.98
CA THR A 99 -10.72 -5.14 -0.07
C THR A 99 -12.05 -4.85 -0.77
N LEU A 100 -12.02 -4.38 -2.02
CA LEU A 100 -13.22 -4.05 -2.79
C LEU A 100 -14.07 -5.28 -3.10
N LEU A 101 -13.44 -6.36 -3.55
CA LEU A 101 -14.10 -7.63 -3.83
C LEU A 101 -14.67 -8.25 -2.55
N ALA A 102 -14.00 -8.07 -1.41
CA ALA A 102 -14.50 -8.50 -0.11
C ALA A 102 -15.63 -7.59 0.44
N ALA A 103 -15.80 -6.38 -0.11
CA ALA A 103 -16.93 -5.51 0.20
C ALA A 103 -18.19 -5.86 -0.61
N ALA A 104 -18.04 -6.48 -1.78
CA ALA A 104 -19.15 -6.85 -2.66
C ALA A 104 -20.21 -7.79 -2.04
N PRO A 105 -19.88 -8.71 -1.11
CA PRO A 105 -20.88 -9.51 -0.42
C PRO A 105 -21.77 -8.67 0.50
N ILE A 106 -21.29 -7.59 1.12
CA ILE A 106 -22.02 -6.88 2.19
C ILE A 106 -23.45 -6.45 1.77
N PRO A 107 -23.69 -5.88 0.57
CA PRO A 107 -25.04 -5.49 0.14
C PRO A 107 -25.91 -6.67 -0.33
N LEU A 108 -25.31 -7.86 -0.55
CA LEU A 108 -26.01 -9.06 -1.01
C LEU A 108 -26.67 -9.83 0.15
N ASP A 109 -26.45 -9.38 1.39
CA ASP A 109 -27.09 -9.79 2.65
C ASP A 109 -27.51 -11.27 2.72
N TRP A 110 -26.51 -12.11 2.91
CA TRP A 110 -26.70 -13.51 3.30
C TRP A 110 -26.38 -13.54 4.80
N ASP A 111 -27.39 -13.36 5.66
CA ASP A 111 -27.32 -13.24 7.15
C ASP A 111 -26.25 -14.13 7.82
N THR A 112 -24.98 -13.73 7.73
CA THR A 112 -23.85 -14.54 8.19
C THR A 112 -22.93 -13.68 9.04
N PRO A 113 -22.47 -14.20 10.19
CA PRO A 113 -21.73 -13.41 11.15
C PRO A 113 -20.35 -12.94 10.64
N TRP A 114 -19.81 -13.54 9.58
CA TRP A 114 -18.52 -13.19 8.99
C TRP A 114 -18.61 -12.07 7.93
N GLN A 115 -19.82 -11.74 7.47
CA GLN A 115 -20.08 -10.74 6.41
C GLN A 115 -20.34 -9.33 6.98
N VAL A 116 -20.22 -9.18 8.30
CA VAL A 116 -20.42 -7.92 9.03
C VAL A 116 -19.26 -6.95 8.74
N TRP A 117 -19.59 -5.71 8.45
CA TRP A 117 -18.61 -4.62 8.34
C TRP A 117 -17.87 -4.42 9.67
N PRO A 118 -16.54 -4.22 9.69
CA PRO A 118 -15.57 -4.15 8.60
C PRO A 118 -14.84 -5.49 8.35
N MET A 119 -15.33 -6.58 8.95
CA MET A 119 -14.56 -7.82 9.13
C MET A 119 -14.23 -8.52 7.81
N SER A 120 -15.19 -8.56 6.89
CA SER A 120 -14.99 -9.08 5.52
C SER A 120 -13.89 -8.31 4.77
N CYS A 121 -13.92 -6.98 4.83
CA CYS A 121 -12.96 -6.10 4.17
C CYS A 121 -11.55 -6.25 4.75
N CYS A 122 -11.41 -6.39 6.07
CA CYS A 122 -10.15 -6.69 6.73
C CYS A 122 -9.55 -8.03 6.25
N ILE A 123 -10.38 -9.07 6.16
CA ILE A 123 -9.96 -10.39 5.67
C ILE A 123 -9.49 -10.27 4.20
N GLY A 124 -10.24 -9.58 3.35
CA GLY A 124 -9.86 -9.32 1.96
C GLY A 124 -8.53 -8.58 1.80
N ALA A 125 -8.30 -7.55 2.62
CA ALA A 125 -7.04 -6.80 2.63
C ALA A 125 -5.84 -7.66 3.03
N LEU A 126 -6.01 -8.50 4.07
CA LEU A 126 -4.94 -9.38 4.56
C LEU A 126 -4.64 -10.51 3.58
N LEU A 127 -5.66 -11.17 3.02
CA LEU A 127 -5.47 -12.25 2.06
C LEU A 127 -4.78 -11.74 0.78
N SER A 128 -5.17 -10.57 0.29
CA SER A 128 -4.56 -9.99 -0.91
C SER A 128 -3.11 -9.57 -0.68
N GLU A 129 -2.74 -9.01 0.49
CA GLU A 129 -1.34 -8.71 0.79
C GLU A 129 -0.48 -9.96 0.92
N VAL A 130 -1.01 -11.01 1.57
CA VAL A 130 -0.30 -12.30 1.65
C VAL A 130 -0.14 -12.89 0.24
N GLY A 131 -1.20 -12.88 -0.56
CA GLY A 131 -1.17 -13.34 -1.96
C GLY A 131 -0.15 -12.58 -2.81
N ALA A 132 -0.14 -11.24 -2.71
CA ALA A 132 0.82 -10.39 -3.39
C ALA A 132 2.26 -10.69 -2.92
N SER A 133 2.46 -10.85 -1.61
CA SER A 133 3.77 -11.20 -1.05
C SER A 133 4.31 -12.51 -1.59
N VAL A 134 3.47 -13.55 -1.63
CA VAL A 134 3.84 -14.85 -2.20
C VAL A 134 4.13 -14.72 -3.70
N TYR A 135 3.29 -14.00 -4.44
CA TYR A 135 3.49 -13.77 -5.87
C TYR A 135 4.85 -13.13 -6.18
N PHE A 136 5.19 -12.03 -5.48
CA PHE A 136 6.46 -11.33 -5.71
C PHE A 136 7.66 -12.18 -5.30
N ILE A 137 7.59 -12.92 -4.19
CA ILE A 137 8.65 -13.86 -3.80
C ILE A 137 8.84 -14.94 -4.86
N VAL A 138 7.75 -15.54 -5.36
CA VAL A 138 7.83 -16.58 -6.41
C VAL A 138 8.38 -16.00 -7.71
N ARG A 139 7.99 -14.77 -8.08
CA ARG A 139 8.52 -14.06 -9.26
C ARG A 139 10.02 -13.86 -9.15
N GLU A 140 10.50 -13.38 -8.01
CA GLU A 140 11.91 -13.16 -7.74
C GLU A 140 12.71 -14.47 -7.82
N LEU A 141 12.22 -15.54 -7.16
CA LEU A 141 12.85 -16.88 -7.21
C LEU A 141 12.90 -17.48 -8.62
N ARG A 142 11.95 -17.12 -9.50
CA ARG A 142 11.96 -17.54 -10.91
C ARG A 142 12.94 -16.70 -11.73
N GLY A 143 13.06 -15.39 -11.46
CA GLY A 143 14.00 -14.48 -12.10
C GLY A 143 15.47 -14.77 -11.76
N THR A 144 15.78 -15.25 -10.56
CA THR A 144 17.18 -15.57 -10.19
C THR A 144 17.73 -16.78 -10.95
N LYS A 145 16.87 -17.73 -11.37
CA LYS A 145 17.29 -18.97 -12.04
C LYS A 145 17.83 -18.75 -13.46
N THR A 146 17.52 -17.64 -14.10
CA THR A 146 17.98 -17.33 -15.47
C THR A 146 19.33 -16.63 -15.52
N THR A 147 19.78 -15.99 -14.44
CA THR A 147 21.00 -15.17 -14.44
C THR A 147 22.28 -15.97 -14.14
N THR A 148 22.18 -17.13 -13.49
CA THR A 148 23.35 -17.93 -13.07
C THR A 148 23.92 -18.83 -14.17
N THR A 149 23.23 -19.01 -15.31
CA THR A 149 23.65 -19.97 -16.35
C THR A 149 24.47 -19.32 -17.49
N THR A 150 24.81 -18.03 -17.41
CA THR A 150 25.51 -17.31 -18.49
C THR A 150 26.83 -16.66 -18.06
N SER A 151 27.53 -17.20 -17.06
CA SER A 151 28.89 -16.72 -16.68
C SER A 151 30.02 -17.73 -16.85
N SER A 152 29.77 -18.97 -17.30
CA SER A 152 30.79 -20.02 -17.36
C SER A 152 31.38 -20.34 -18.75
N THR A 153 31.12 -19.53 -19.79
CA THR A 153 31.66 -19.82 -21.15
C THR A 153 32.37 -18.62 -21.80
N LYS A 154 33.20 -17.91 -21.04
CA LYS A 154 34.08 -16.88 -21.62
C LYS A 154 35.49 -16.88 -21.04
N TYR A 155 36.10 -18.06 -20.95
CA TYR A 155 37.55 -18.24 -20.92
C TYR A 155 37.89 -19.54 -21.63
N LYS A 156 38.07 -19.46 -22.96
CA LYS A 156 38.87 -20.37 -23.77
C LYS A 156 39.32 -19.63 -25.02
#